data_AF-A0A947EZI6-F1
#
_entry.id   AF-A0A947EZI6-F1
#
_cell.length_a   1.000
_cell.length_b   1.000
_cell.length_c   1.000
_cell.angle_alpha   90.00
_cell.angle_beta   90.00
_cell.angle_gamma   90.00
#
_symmetry.space_group_name_H-M   'P 1'
#
loop_
_entity.id
_entity.type
_entity.pdbx_description
1 polymer ?
#
loop_
_entity_poly.entity_id
_entity_poly.type
_entity_poly.pdbx_seq_one_letter_code
_entity_poly.pdbx_strand_id
1 'polypeptide(L)'
;AIEEIDVGAVEAIEATGASKMQTLLIGVLPQVMPVILGTIIYRWDINIRESTVLGFVGAGGIGIVLYSSINLFSWHEVSVILISIFGVVILSEYLSIKIRARIT
;
A
#
# COMPACT_ATOMS: atom_id res chain seq x y z
N ALA A 1 11.08 4.88 -11.89
CA ALA A 1 11.61 4.83 -10.52
C ALA A 1 13.13 4.94 -10.49
N ILE A 2 13.93 3.88 -10.73
CA ILE A 2 15.40 4.02 -10.74
C ILE A 2 15.89 4.80 -11.98
N GLU A 3 15.17 4.75 -13.10
CA GLU A 3 15.52 5.49 -14.33
C GLU A 3 15.21 7.00 -14.29
N GLU A 4 14.49 7.49 -13.27
CA GLU A 4 14.10 8.91 -13.14
C GLU A 4 15.00 9.69 -12.18
N ILE A 5 16.05 9.05 -11.64
CA ILE A 5 16.98 9.71 -10.73
C ILE A 5 17.80 10.76 -11.46
N ASP A 6 18.03 11.90 -10.81
CA ASP A 6 18.96 12.91 -11.28
C ASP A 6 20.40 12.37 -11.17
N VAL A 7 20.93 11.97 -12.31
CA VAL A 7 22.29 11.42 -12.44
C VAL A 7 23.33 12.46 -12.04
N GLY A 8 23.08 13.75 -12.27
CA GLY A 8 24.00 14.82 -11.91
C GLY A 8 24.17 14.96 -10.38
N ALA A 9 23.09 14.77 -9.62
CA ALA A 9 23.15 14.74 -8.16
C ALA A 9 23.98 13.56 -7.64
N VAL A 10 23.92 12.41 -8.31
CA VAL A 10 24.71 11.21 -7.97
C VAL A 10 26.19 11.43 -8.28
N GLU A 11 26.51 11.93 -9.47
CA GLU A 11 27.89 12.25 -9.90
C GLU A 11 28.54 13.32 -9.00
N ALA A 12 27.77 14.31 -8.56
CA ALA A 12 28.25 15.33 -7.62
C ALA A 12 28.65 14.72 -6.27
N ILE A 13 27.90 13.75 -5.76
CA ILE A 13 28.24 13.03 -4.52
C ILE A 13 29.49 12.17 -4.72
N GLU A 14 29.61 11.47 -5.84
CA GLU A 14 30.82 10.70 -6.17
C GLU A 14 32.06 11.60 -6.27
N ALA A 15 31.93 12.81 -6.84
CA ALA A 15 33.02 13.78 -6.96
C ALA A 15 33.55 14.29 -5.60
N THR A 16 32.78 14.16 -4.51
CA THR A 16 33.25 14.47 -3.15
C THR A 16 34.19 13.41 -2.56
N GLY A 17 34.39 12.28 -3.26
CA GLY A 17 35.14 11.12 -2.75
C GLY A 17 34.29 10.14 -1.94
N ALA A 18 32.96 10.23 -2.04
CA ALA A 18 32.04 9.33 -1.35
C ALA A 18 32.22 7.87 -1.83
N SER A 19 32.15 6.94 -0.88
CA SER A 19 32.15 5.50 -1.19
C SER A 19 30.85 5.10 -1.90
N LYS A 20 30.87 4.01 -2.67
CA LYS A 20 29.68 3.49 -3.39
C LYS A 20 28.45 3.31 -2.48
N MET A 21 28.66 2.94 -1.22
CA MET A 21 27.57 2.79 -0.27
C MET A 21 26.96 4.14 0.14
N GLN A 22 27.79 5.18 0.31
CA GLN A 22 27.33 6.54 0.59
C GLN A 22 26.58 7.12 -0.61
N THR A 23 27.08 6.91 -1.83
CA THR A 23 26.40 7.31 -3.06
C THR A 23 25.02 6.64 -3.19
N LEU A 24 24.92 5.34 -2.88
CA LEU A 24 23.64 4.64 -2.89
C LEU A 24 22.67 5.20 -1.85
N LEU A 25 23.09 5.35 -0.59
CA LEU A 25 22.21 5.73 0.52
C LEU A 25 21.81 7.20 0.49
N ILE A 26 22.67 8.09 -0.03
CA ILE A 26 22.48 9.55 0.03
C ILE A 26 22.13 10.12 -1.35
N GLY A 27 22.69 9.55 -2.42
CA GLY A 27 22.44 10.01 -3.79
C GLY A 27 21.22 9.36 -4.43
N VAL A 28 21.12 8.03 -4.35
CA VAL A 28 20.08 7.28 -5.09
C VAL A 28 18.83 7.05 -4.23
N LEU A 29 19.00 6.46 -3.04
CA LEU A 29 17.90 6.01 -2.19
C LEU A 29 16.86 7.11 -1.91
N PRO A 30 17.22 8.34 -1.51
CA PRO A 30 16.23 9.37 -1.20
C PRO A 30 15.36 9.76 -2.39
N GLN A 31 15.87 9.63 -3.62
CA GLN A 31 15.14 9.95 -4.85
C GLN A 31 14.09 8.89 -5.20
N VAL A 32 14.41 7.60 -4.98
CA VAL A 32 13.48 6.49 -5.27
C VAL A 32 12.53 6.16 -4.11
N MET A 33 12.86 6.53 -2.87
CA MET A 33 12.06 6.23 -1.69
C MET A 33 10.60 6.73 -1.78
N PRO A 34 10.30 7.96 -2.24
CA PRO A 34 8.93 8.43 -2.39
C PRO A 34 8.09 7.55 -3.33
N VAL A 35 8.68 7.11 -4.44
CA VAL A 35 8.01 6.24 -5.43
C VAL A 35 7.79 4.84 -4.87
N ILE A 36 8.80 4.26 -4.20
CA ILE A 36 8.70 2.95 -3.55
C ILE A 36 7.60 2.97 -2.49
N LEU A 37 7.62 3.96 -1.58
CA LEU A 37 6.62 4.09 -0.53
C LEU A 37 5.22 4.32 -1.11
N GLY A 38 5.09 5.18 -2.12
CA GLY A 38 3.83 5.40 -2.82
C GLY A 38 3.26 4.10 -3.41
N THR A 39 4.11 3.28 -4.00
CA THR A 39 3.75 1.97 -4.57
C THR A 39 3.36 0.96 -3.49
N ILE A 40 4.11 0.88 -2.39
CA ILE A 40 3.78 -0.02 -1.27
C ILE A 40 2.41 0.33 -0.68
N ILE A 41 2.17 1.62 -0.43
CA ILE A 41 0.88 2.11 0.09
C ILE A 41 -0.25 1.81 -0.90
N TYR A 42 -0.01 1.98 -2.20
CA TYR A 42 -0.99 1.64 -3.24
C TYR A 42 -1.39 0.18 -3.19
N ARG A 43 -0.38 -0.71 -3.16
CA ARG A 43 -0.61 -2.15 -3.14
C ARG A 43 -1.27 -2.59 -1.85
N TRP A 44 -0.92 -1.97 -0.73
CA TRP A 44 -1.56 -2.25 0.55
C TRP A 44 -3.06 -1.94 0.52
N ASP A 45 -3.48 -0.79 -0.03
CA ASP A 45 -4.90 -0.45 -0.16
C ASP A 45 -5.65 -1.43 -1.07
N ILE A 46 -5.06 -1.78 -2.22
CA ILE A 46 -5.61 -2.79 -3.12
C ILE A 46 -5.76 -4.13 -2.41
N ASN A 47 -4.73 -4.59 -1.70
CA ASN A 47 -4.73 -5.87 -1.01
C ASN A 47 -5.84 -5.93 0.06
N ILE A 48 -6.12 -4.83 0.77
CA ILE A 48 -7.24 -4.77 1.72
C ILE A 48 -8.58 -5.04 1.02
N ARG A 49 -8.81 -4.37 -0.11
CA ARG A 49 -10.05 -4.51 -0.88
C ARG A 49 -10.17 -5.90 -1.51
N GLU A 50 -9.10 -6.38 -2.13
CA GLU A 50 -9.02 -7.70 -2.75
C GLU A 50 -9.16 -8.82 -1.73
N SER A 51 -8.68 -8.65 -0.49
CA SER A 51 -8.82 -9.68 0.56
C SER A 51 -10.27 -10.05 0.87
N THR A 52 -11.21 -9.11 0.70
CA THR A 52 -12.64 -9.36 0.88
C THR A 52 -13.19 -10.25 -0.23
N VAL A 53 -12.81 -9.96 -1.48
CA VAL A 53 -13.20 -10.75 -2.66
C VAL A 53 -12.56 -12.13 -2.63
N LEU A 54 -11.27 -12.21 -2.32
CA LEU A 54 -10.54 -13.47 -2.15
C LEU A 54 -11.12 -14.29 -1.01
N GLY A 55 -11.50 -13.66 0.09
CA GLY A 55 -12.15 -14.34 1.21
C GLY A 55 -13.48 -14.96 0.82
N PHE A 56 -14.23 -14.32 -0.08
CA PHE A 56 -15.50 -14.83 -0.59
C PHE A 56 -15.33 -16.12 -1.41
N VAL A 57 -14.24 -16.25 -2.18
CA VAL A 57 -13.92 -17.47 -2.95
C VAL A 57 -13.23 -18.56 -2.11
N GLY A 58 -13.10 -18.37 -0.80
CA GLY A 58 -12.57 -19.37 0.14
C GLY A 58 -11.11 -19.19 0.54
N ALA A 59 -10.46 -18.06 0.21
CA ALA A 59 -9.06 -17.82 0.58
C ALA A 59 -8.84 -17.51 2.08
N GLY A 60 -9.91 -17.32 2.87
CA GLY A 60 -9.82 -17.00 4.30
C GLY A 60 -10.49 -15.67 4.69
N GLY A 61 -10.48 -15.36 5.99
CA GLY A 61 -10.83 -14.02 6.50
C GLY A 61 -12.31 -13.67 6.45
N ILE A 62 -12.60 -12.36 6.41
CA ILE A 62 -13.96 -11.82 6.56
C ILE A 62 -14.90 -12.20 5.41
N GLY A 63 -14.35 -12.45 4.22
CA GLY A 63 -15.13 -12.90 3.06
C GLY A 63 -15.76 -14.28 3.25
N ILE A 64 -15.15 -15.17 4.05
CA ILE A 64 -15.76 -16.47 4.40
C ILE A 64 -17.00 -16.26 5.27
N VAL A 65 -16.91 -15.35 6.24
CA VAL A 65 -18.05 -15.04 7.13
C VAL A 65 -19.18 -14.42 6.31
N LEU A 66 -18.87 -13.48 5.41
CA LEU A 66 -19.83 -12.90 4.48
C LEU A 66 -20.52 -13.97 3.62
N TYR A 67 -19.74 -14.86 3.00
CA TYR A 67 -20.27 -15.95 2.18
C TYR A 67 -21.17 -16.89 3.01
N SER A 68 -20.75 -17.25 4.22
CA SER A 68 -21.54 -18.09 5.13
C SER A 68 -22.87 -17.44 5.49
N SER A 69 -22.88 -16.17 5.90
CA SER A 69 -24.10 -15.44 6.26
C SER A 69 -25.07 -15.29 5.08
N ILE A 70 -24.57 -15.13 3.85
CA ILE A 70 -25.41 -15.13 2.65
C ILE A 70 -26.07 -16.50 2.46
N ASN A 71 -25.32 -17.60 2.57
CA ASN A 71 -25.86 -18.95 2.43
C ASN A 71 -26.86 -19.32 3.53
N LEU A 72 -26.70 -18.75 4.71
CA LEU A 72 -27.63 -18.86 5.83
C LEU A 72 -28.86 -17.94 5.71
N PHE A 73 -28.95 -17.13 4.65
CA PHE A 73 -29.97 -16.08 4.48
C PHE A 73 -30.03 -15.10 5.66
N SER A 74 -28.92 -14.91 6.36
CA SER A 74 -28.77 -14.03 7.53
C SER A 74 -28.53 -12.58 7.08
N TRP A 75 -29.53 -11.95 6.49
CA TRP A 75 -29.39 -10.60 5.89
C TRP A 75 -28.98 -9.51 6.90
N HIS A 76 -29.33 -9.68 8.17
CA HIS A 76 -28.89 -8.77 9.23
C HIS A 76 -27.36 -8.81 9.40
N GLU A 77 -26.80 -10.02 9.49
CA GLU A 77 -25.36 -10.23 9.64
C GLU A 77 -24.59 -9.79 8.38
N VAL A 78 -25.12 -10.12 7.18
CA VAL A 78 -24.58 -9.62 5.91
C VAL A 78 -24.44 -8.10 5.91
N SER A 79 -25.47 -7.38 6.36
CA SER A 79 -25.46 -5.92 6.40
C SER A 79 -24.38 -5.38 7.34
N VAL A 80 -24.23 -5.99 8.53
CA VAL A 80 -23.21 -5.60 9.52
C VAL A 80 -21.79 -5.85 8.97
N ILE A 81 -21.58 -6.98 8.29
CA ILE A 81 -20.29 -7.31 7.69
C ILE A 81 -19.93 -6.31 6.58
N LEU A 82 -20.88 -5.99 5.69
CA LEU A 82 -20.66 -5.01 4.61
C LEU A 82 -20.32 -3.61 5.15
N ILE A 83 -21.02 -3.15 6.18
CA ILE A 83 -20.73 -1.86 6.84
C ILE A 83 -19.32 -1.89 7.46
N SER A 84 -18.94 -3.00 8.08
CA SER A 84 -17.62 -3.17 8.70
C SER A 84 -16.50 -3.12 7.65
N ILE A 85 -16.66 -3.84 6.53
CA ILE A 85 -15.71 -3.80 5.40
C ILE A 85 -15.60 -2.37 4.86
N PHE A 86 -16.73 -1.70 4.66
CA PHE A 86 -16.76 -0.33 4.16
C PHE A 86 -16.01 0.64 5.10
N GLY A 87 -16.22 0.51 6.41
CA GLY A 87 -15.49 1.29 7.42
C GLY A 87 -13.97 1.07 7.37
N VAL A 88 -13.52 -0.17 7.22
CA VAL A 88 -12.09 -0.50 7.09
C VAL A 88 -11.49 0.10 5.81
N VAL A 89 -12.22 0.01 4.68
CA VAL A 89 -11.77 0.56 3.40
C VAL A 89 -11.63 2.08 3.47
N ILE A 90 -12.62 2.80 4.01
CA ILE A 90 -12.53 4.27 4.17
C ILE A 90 -11.35 4.64 5.07
N LEU A 91 -11.16 3.91 6.18
CA LEU A 91 -10.05 4.17 7.08
C LEU A 91 -8.70 3.93 6.39
N SER A 92 -8.58 2.86 5.60
CA SER A 92 -7.40 2.55 4.79
C SER A 92 -7.10 3.65 3.78
N GLU A 93 -8.10 4.11 3.04
CA GLU A 93 -7.95 5.18 2.05
C GLU A 93 -7.50 6.49 2.72
N TYR A 94 -8.13 6.87 3.83
CA TYR A 94 -7.77 8.07 4.58
C TYR A 94 -6.33 8.01 5.10
N LEU A 95 -5.91 6.89 5.68
CA LEU A 95 -4.53 6.68 6.14
C LEU A 95 -3.55 6.75 4.97
N SER A 96 -3.88 6.11 3.85
CA SER A 96 -3.04 6.10 2.65
C SER A 96 -2.81 7.50 2.09
N ILE A 97 -3.86 8.33 2.02
CA ILE A 97 -3.76 9.74 1.59
C ILE A 97 -2.88 10.53 2.55
N LYS A 98 -3.12 10.41 3.86
CA LYS A 98 -2.38 11.16 4.88
C LYS A 98 -0.89 10.79 4.93
N ILE A 99 -0.56 9.52 4.72
CA ILE A 99 0.82 9.05 4.68
C ILE A 99 1.51 9.54 3.40
N ARG A 100 0.85 9.45 2.23
CA ARG A 100 1.41 9.96 0.97
C ARG A 100 1.68 11.46 1.01
N ALA A 101 0.76 12.25 1.57
CA ALA A 101 0.91 13.70 1.72
C ALA A 101 2.05 14.13 2.66
N ARG A 102 2.68 13.20 3.40
CA ARG A 102 3.87 13.47 4.21
C ARG A 102 5.18 13.04 3.54
N ILE A 103 5.10 12.18 2.53
CA ILE A 103 6.26 11.59 1.86
C ILE A 103 6.56 12.31 0.54
N THR A 104 5.52 12.78 -0.14
CA THR A 104 5.59 13.66 -1.31
C THR A 104 5.37 15.10 -0.88
#